data_AF-A0A3B6LUG4-F1
#
_entry.id   AF-A0A3B6LUG4-F1
#
_cell.length_a   1.000
_cell.length_b   1.000
_cell.length_c   1.000
_cell.angle_alpha   90.00
_cell.angle_beta   90.00
_cell.angle_gamma   90.00
#
_symmetry.space_group_name_H-M   'P 1'
#
loop_
_entity.id
_entity.type
_entity.pdbx_description
1 polymer ?
#
loop_
_entity_poly.entity_id
_entity_poly.type
_entity_poly.pdbx_seq_one_letter_code
_entity_poly.pdbx_strand_id
1 'polypeptide(L)'
;METDCQDFVNLWSLRHNSRSVVALIIAEIGEHACSFTSFFIQHISRSANFSTHLCAKQVSTLDVTDCWMGSMHSFLVTSLMADSAEASVE
;
A
#
# COMPACT_ATOMS: atom_id res chain seq x y z
N MET A 1 1.68 -0.90 8.08
CA MET A 1 1.41 -0.90 6.63
C MET A 1 0.11 -1.63 6.39
N GLU A 2 -0.78 -1.05 5.60
CA GLU A 2 -2.08 -1.63 5.27
C GLU A 2 -2.09 -2.06 3.81
N THR A 3 -2.80 -3.15 3.50
CA THR A 3 -2.95 -3.68 2.14
C THR A 3 -4.24 -4.47 2.02
N ASP A 4 -4.87 -4.48 0.86
CA ASP A 4 -6.01 -5.37 0.54
C ASP A 4 -5.57 -6.75 0.01
N CYS A 5 -4.25 -7.01 -0.07
CA CYS A 5 -3.71 -8.27 -0.55
C CYS A 5 -3.45 -9.25 0.60
N GLN A 6 -4.41 -10.14 0.85
CA GLN A 6 -4.28 -11.16 1.91
C GLN A 6 -3.07 -12.08 1.70
N ASP A 7 -2.75 -12.43 0.45
CA ASP A 7 -1.60 -13.28 0.13
C ASP A 7 -0.29 -12.62 0.55
N PHE A 8 -0.18 -11.31 0.38
CA PHE A 8 1.01 -10.56 0.79
C PHE A 8 1.17 -10.57 2.33
N VAL A 9 0.08 -10.39 3.07
CA VAL A 9 0.08 -10.50 4.55
C VAL A 9 0.51 -11.90 5.00
N ASN A 10 0.03 -12.93 4.32
CA ASN A 10 0.41 -14.32 4.60
C ASN A 10 1.89 -14.59 4.28
N LEU A 11 2.39 -14.06 3.17
CA LEU A 11 3.81 -14.21 2.82
C LEU A 11 4.72 -13.44 3.79
N TRP A 12 4.30 -12.25 4.23
CA TRP A 12 5.01 -11.45 5.23
C TRP A 12 5.17 -12.21 6.56
N SER A 13 4.09 -12.84 7.04
CA SER A 13 4.09 -13.59 8.31
C SER A 13 4.96 -14.85 8.26
N LEU A 14 5.09 -15.47 7.08
CA LEU A 14 5.95 -16.63 6.86
C LEU A 14 7.43 -16.30 6.66
N ARG A 15 7.77 -15.01 6.51
CA ARG A 15 9.16 -14.52 6.48
C ARG A 15 10.01 -15.34 5.49
N HIS A 16 11.06 -15.99 5.95
CA HIS A 16 12.08 -16.66 5.13
C HIS A 16 11.64 -18.05 4.64
N ASN A 17 10.49 -18.57 5.09
CA ASN A 17 10.06 -19.95 4.80
C ASN A 17 9.30 -20.09 3.48
N SER A 18 9.04 -19.00 2.75
CA SER A 18 8.34 -19.05 1.47
C SER A 18 9.33 -19.01 0.28
N ARG A 19 9.24 -19.99 -0.62
CA ARG A 19 9.97 -20.00 -1.91
C ARG A 19 9.27 -19.17 -2.99
N SER A 20 8.67 -18.05 -2.58
CA SER A 20 7.88 -17.20 -3.48
C SER A 20 8.80 -16.40 -4.42
N VAL A 21 8.32 -16.10 -5.63
CA VAL A 21 9.02 -15.21 -6.58
C VAL A 21 9.25 -13.82 -5.96
N VAL A 22 8.35 -13.39 -5.07
CA VAL A 22 8.45 -12.11 -4.36
C VAL A 22 9.24 -12.17 -3.05
N ALA A 23 9.90 -13.30 -2.73
CA ALA A 23 10.63 -13.47 -1.47
C ALA A 23 11.74 -12.41 -1.27
N LEU A 24 12.42 -12.01 -2.35
CA LEU A 24 13.43 -10.95 -2.30
C LEU A 24 12.83 -9.59 -1.92
N ILE A 25 11.68 -9.24 -2.49
CA ILE A 25 10.95 -8.01 -2.16
C ILE A 25 10.54 -8.01 -0.68
N ILE A 26 10.04 -9.15 -0.18
CA ILE A 26 9.64 -9.29 1.23
C ILE A 26 10.86 -9.16 2.16
N ALA A 27 12.02 -9.69 1.77
CA ALA A 27 13.26 -9.55 2.52
C ALA A 27 13.72 -8.09 2.58
N GLU A 28 13.69 -7.38 1.45
CA GLU A 28 14.03 -5.94 1.35
C GLU A 28 13.10 -5.09 2.23
N ILE A 29 11.78 -5.30 2.17
CA ILE A 29 10.82 -4.65 3.07
C ILE A 29 11.15 -4.98 4.53
N GLY A 30 11.59 -6.21 4.81
CA GLY A 30 12.03 -6.63 6.14
C GLY A 30 13.25 -5.88 6.64
N GLU A 31 14.23 -5.63 5.78
CA GLU A 31 15.42 -4.84 6.10
C GLU A 31 15.05 -3.38 6.41
N HIS A 32 14.20 -2.76 5.59
CA HIS A 32 13.70 -1.42 5.87
C HIS A 32 12.85 -1.35 7.13
N ALA A 33 12.06 -2.40 7.41
CA ALA A 33 11.24 -2.49 8.62
C ALA A 33 12.10 -2.47 9.91
N CYS A 34 13.36 -2.91 9.87
CA CYS A 34 14.27 -2.83 11.01
C CYS A 34 14.61 -1.39 11.44
N SER A 35 14.35 -0.40 10.57
CA SER A 35 14.52 1.03 10.90
C SER A 35 13.41 1.56 11.82
N PHE A 36 12.31 0.81 12.00
CA PHE A 36 11.21 1.16 12.87
C PHE A 36 11.31 0.40 14.20
N THR A 37 10.89 1.03 15.30
CA THR A 37 10.78 0.36 16.60
C THR A 37 9.77 -0.78 16.57
N SER A 38 8.74 -0.65 15.73
CA SER A 38 7.76 -1.70 15.46
C SER A 38 7.17 -1.52 14.08
N PHE A 39 6.95 -2.62 13.38
CA PHE A 39 6.39 -2.61 12.03
C PHE A 39 5.49 -3.84 11.81
N PHE A 40 4.25 -3.58 11.38
CA PHE A 40 3.25 -4.60 11.11
C PHE A 40 2.65 -4.40 9.73
N ILE A 41 2.25 -5.51 9.09
CA ILE A 41 1.46 -5.48 7.85
C ILE A 41 0.08 -6.05 8.17
N GLN A 42 -0.96 -5.30 7.87
CA GLN A 42 -2.34 -5.64 8.15
C GLN A 42 -3.15 -5.69 6.85
N HIS A 43 -4.07 -6.65 6.80
CA HIS A 43 -5.06 -6.72 5.74
C HIS A 43 -6.22 -5.75 6.01
N ILE A 44 -6.60 -4.95 5.02
CA ILE A 44 -7.78 -4.07 5.04
C ILE A 44 -8.73 -4.42 3.90
N SER A 45 -9.97 -3.96 3.96
CA SER A 45 -10.92 -4.16 2.87
C SER A 45 -10.49 -3.40 1.60
N ARG A 46 -10.95 -3.88 0.43
CA ARG A 46 -10.72 -3.17 -0.84
C ARG A 46 -11.31 -1.76 -0.87
N SER A 47 -12.40 -1.52 -0.14
CA SER A 47 -12.99 -0.19 -0.02
C SER A 47 -12.07 0.76 0.76
N ALA A 48 -11.48 0.30 1.87
CA ALA A 48 -10.52 1.10 2.63
C ALA A 48 -9.20 1.33 1.84
N ASN A 49 -8.79 0.39 0.98
CA ASN A 49 -7.58 0.56 0.15
C ASN A 49 -7.82 1.33 -1.16
N PHE A 50 -8.96 2.02 -1.31
CA PHE A 50 -9.38 2.62 -2.58
C PHE A 50 -8.42 3.71 -3.07
N SER A 51 -7.94 4.57 -2.18
CA SER A 51 -6.95 5.62 -2.53
C SER A 51 -5.68 5.03 -3.14
N THR A 52 -5.14 3.96 -2.54
CA THR A 52 -3.97 3.23 -3.04
C THR A 52 -4.25 2.57 -4.40
N HIS A 53 -5.46 2.01 -4.58
CA HIS A 53 -5.88 1.46 -5.87
C HIS A 53 -5.87 2.51 -6.97
N LEU A 54 -6.35 3.73 -6.70
CA LEU A 54 -6.31 4.83 -7.66
C LEU A 54 -4.87 5.23 -8.03
N CYS A 55 -3.95 5.27 -7.06
CA CYS A 55 -2.52 5.48 -7.35
C CYS A 55 -1.97 4.43 -8.32
N ALA A 56 -2.18 3.15 -8.00
CA ALA A 56 -1.67 2.05 -8.82
C ALA A 56 -2.27 2.06 -10.22
N LYS A 57 -3.57 2.37 -10.33
CA LYS A 57 -4.26 2.52 -11.62
C LYS A 57 -3.67 3.65 -12.46
N GLN A 58 -3.43 4.81 -11.86
CA GLN A 58 -2.88 5.98 -12.57
C GLN A 58 -1.53 5.65 -13.20
N VAL A 59 -0.60 5.07 -12.43
CA VAL A 59 0.72 4.68 -12.94
C VAL A 59 0.61 3.57 -13.97
N SER A 60 -0.33 2.62 -13.82
CA SER A 60 -0.54 1.55 -14.81
C SER A 60 -1.09 2.07 -16.14
N THR A 61 -1.70 3.26 -16.17
CA THR A 61 -2.21 3.91 -17.39
C THR A 61 -1.22 4.87 -18.04
N LEU A 62 -0.15 5.26 -17.33
CA LEU A 62 0.86 6.17 -17.82
C LEU A 62 2.08 5.38 -18.29
N ASP A 63 2.54 5.63 -19.50
CA ASP A 63 3.79 5.04 -20.02
C ASP A 63 5.04 5.85 -19.59
N VAL A 64 4.86 6.71 -18.58
CA VAL A 64 5.87 7.65 -18.09
C VAL A 64 5.92 7.63 -16.57
N THR A 65 7.14 7.69 -16.04
CA THR A 65 7.36 7.95 -14.61
C THR A 65 7.13 9.43 -14.34
N ASP A 66 6.21 9.73 -13.42
CA ASP A 66 5.86 11.09 -13.04
C ASP A 66 6.20 11.36 -11.57
N CYS A 67 6.47 12.61 -11.21
CA CYS A 67 6.84 13.04 -9.87
C CYS A 67 5.84 14.04 -9.31
N TRP A 68 5.15 13.69 -8.22
CA TRP A 68 4.09 14.52 -7.65
C TRP A 68 4.59 15.60 -6.65
N MET A 69 5.89 15.91 -6.64
CA MET A 69 6.52 16.82 -5.66
C MET A 69 6.09 18.30 -5.75
N GLY A 70 5.20 18.69 -6.68
CA GLY A 70 4.74 20.07 -6.85
C GLY A 70 3.21 20.27 -6.88
N SER A 71 2.43 19.22 -7.10
CA SER A 71 0.97 19.28 -7.09
C SER A 71 0.41 17.88 -6.85
N MET A 72 -0.36 17.72 -5.77
CA MET A 72 -1.08 16.48 -5.52
C MET A 72 -2.24 16.36 -6.52
N HIS A 73 -2.34 15.22 -7.19
CA HIS A 73 -3.37 15.00 -8.19
C HIS A 73 -4.77 15.10 -7.56
N SER A 74 -5.71 15.75 -8.26
CA SER A 74 -7.07 15.98 -7.75
C SER A 74 -7.79 14.70 -7.32
N PHE A 75 -7.56 13.58 -8.02
CA PHE A 75 -8.17 12.29 -7.67
C PHE A 75 -7.76 11.80 -6.27
N LEU A 76 -6.51 12.03 -5.86
CA LEU A 76 -6.03 11.64 -4.53
C LEU A 76 -6.66 12.49 -3.45
N VAL A 77 -6.72 13.80 -3.67
CA VAL A 77 -7.36 14.73 -2.75
C VAL A 77 -8.82 14.34 -2.56
N THR A 78 -9.55 14.08 -3.65
CA THR A 78 -10.96 13.65 -3.56
C THR A 78 -11.12 12.32 -2.82
N SER A 79 -10.25 11.34 -3.09
CA SER A 79 -10.29 10.04 -2.44
C SER A 79 -10.02 10.14 -0.93
N LEU A 80 -9.02 10.92 -0.54
CA LEU A 80 -8.70 11.14 0.88
C LEU A 80 -9.82 11.89 1.63
N MET A 81 -10.44 12.88 0.97
CA MET A 81 -11.56 13.61 1.56
C MET A 81 -12.77 12.70 1.79
N ALA A 82 -13.05 11.78 0.85
CA ALA A 82 -14.11 10.79 1.01
C ALA A 82 -13.83 9.83 2.19
N ASP A 83 -12.59 9.36 2.32
CA ASP A 83 -12.16 8.48 3.41
C ASP A 83 -12.28 9.16 4.78
N SER A 84 -11.84 10.42 4.88
CA SER A 84 -11.97 11.22 6.11
C SER A 84 -13.43 11.52 6.50
N ALA A 85 -14.31 11.62 5.49
CA ALA A 85 -15.73 11.81 5.71
C ALA A 85 -16.36 10.52 6.26
N GLU A 86 -15.99 9.35 5.76
CA GLU A 86 -16.48 8.06 6.24
C GLU A 86 -16.05 7.78 7.69
N ALA A 87 -14.80 8.11 8.04
CA ALA A 87 -14.29 8.01 9.41
C ALA A 87 -14.99 8.93 10.43
N SER A 88 -15.69 9.98 9.98
CA SER A 88 -16.40 10.93 10.85
C SER A 88 -17.86 10.52 11.14
N VAL A 89 -18.34 9.41 10.56
CA VAL A 89 -19.72 8.91 10.69
C VAL A 89 -19.81 7.68 11.59
N GLU A 90 -18.67 7.16 12.07
CA GLU A 90 -18.58 6.09 13.10
C GLU A 90 -18.48 6.63 14.53
#